data_AF-A0A3R7DLM6-F1
#
_entry.id   AF-A0A3R7DLM6-F1
#
_cell.length_a   1.000
_cell.length_b   1.000
_cell.length_c   1.000
_cell.angle_alpha   90.00
_cell.angle_beta   90.00
_cell.angle_gamma   90.00
#
_symmetry.space_group_name_H-M   'P 1'
#
loop_
_entity.id
_entity.type
_entity.pdbx_description
1 polymer ?
#
loop_
_entity_poly.entity_id
_entity_poly.type
_entity_poly.pdbx_seq_one_letter_code
_entity_poly.pdbx_strand_id
1 'polypeptide(L)' 'MPVITIRVGRELKERMRRLSHINWSEVVREAIKRRIEEEEERNLAEAVLINERLRRKAPEGWNSVEVIRRWRSLQTPR' A
#
# COMPACT_ATOMS: atom_id res chain seq x y z
N MET A 1 6.86 18.30 12.29
CA MET A 1 5.80 17.73 11.42
C MET A 1 6.02 18.21 10.00
N PRO A 2 5.94 17.33 8.99
CA PRO A 2 5.97 17.76 7.60
C PRO A 2 4.73 18.62 7.27
N VAL A 3 4.92 19.65 6.45
CA VAL A 3 3.86 20.58 6.02
C VAL A 3 3.78 20.53 4.50
N ILE A 4 2.55 20.41 3.99
CA ILE A 4 2.25 20.49 2.56
C ILE A 4 1.45 21.76 2.28
N THR A 5 1.80 22.48 1.22
CA THR A 5 1.08 23.68 0.78
C THR A 5 0.34 23.37 -0.51
N ILE A 6 -0.99 23.39 -0.46
CA ILE A 6 -1.85 23.07 -1.62
C ILE A 6 -2.36 24.38 -2.23
N ARG A 7 -2.18 24.54 -3.54
CA ARG A 7 -2.78 25.64 -4.30
C ARG A 7 -4.22 25.27 -4.65
N VAL A 8 -5.15 26.11 -4.24
CA VAL A 8 -6.58 25.98 -4.59
C VAL A 8 -7.05 27.24 -5.30
N GLY A 9 -8.00 27.09 -6.23
CA GLY A 9 -8.62 28.22 -6.91
C GLY A 9 -9.29 29.18 -5.93
N ARG A 10 -9.38 30.46 -6.32
CA ARG A 10 -9.94 31.52 -5.47
C ARG A 10 -11.37 31.22 -5.01
N GLU A 11 -12.23 30.81 -5.93
CA GLU A 11 -13.63 30.47 -5.65
C GLU A 11 -13.74 29.34 -4.61
N LEU A 12 -12.96 28.27 -4.79
CA LEU A 12 -12.92 27.16 -3.84
C LEU A 12 -12.46 27.62 -2.46
N LYS A 13 -11.42 28.46 -2.40
CA LYS A 13 -10.93 29.02 -1.13
C LYS A 13 -11.98 29.90 -0.44
N GLU A 14 -12.78 30.66 -1.20
CA GLU A 14 -13.88 31.45 -0.66
C GLU A 14 -14.99 30.56 -0.11
N ARG A 15 -15.38 29.49 -0.82
CA ARG A 15 -16.34 28.49 -0.33
C ARG A 15 -15.84 27.81 0.95
N MET A 16 -14.57 27.44 1.00
CA MET A 16 -13.95 26.87 2.21
C MET A 16 -14.00 27.86 3.39
N ARG A 17 -13.76 29.16 3.14
CA ARG A 17 -13.85 30.19 4.18
C ARG A 17 -15.27 30.41 4.69
N ARG A 18 -16.28 30.34 3.83
CA ARG A 18 -17.70 30.44 4.24
C ARG A 18 -18.09 29.29 5.16
N LEU A 19 -17.52 28.12 4.93
CA LEU A 19 -17.68 26.92 5.75
C LEU A 19 -16.55 26.82 6.79
N SER A 20 -16.33 27.90 7.55
CA SER A 20 -15.21 28.02 8.51
C SER A 20 -15.30 27.05 9.69
N HIS A 21 -16.48 26.49 9.97
CA HIS A 21 -16.69 25.47 11.00
C HIS A 21 -16.05 24.12 10.65
N ILE A 22 -15.67 23.90 9.39
CA ILE A 22 -15.05 22.66 8.93
C ILE A 22 -13.54 22.72 9.15
N ASN A 23 -12.99 21.67 9.78
CA ASN A 23 -11.54 21.48 9.84
C ASN A 23 -10.99 20.96 8.52
N TRP A 24 -10.68 21.88 7.60
CA TRP A 24 -10.17 21.55 6.27
C TRP A 24 -8.86 20.76 6.29
N SER A 25 -8.00 20.95 7.29
CA SER A 25 -6.76 20.19 7.42
C SER A 25 -7.04 18.71 7.67
N GLU A 26 -8.06 18.40 8.47
CA GLU A 26 -8.47 17.02 8.74
C GLU A 26 -9.11 16.39 7.49
N VAL A 27 -9.98 17.13 6.80
CA VAL A 27 -10.59 16.65 5.54
C VAL A 27 -9.52 16.27 4.51
N VAL A 28 -8.50 17.11 4.34
CA VAL A 28 -7.39 16.82 3.42
C VAL A 28 -6.56 15.63 3.90
N ARG A 29 -6.28 15.54 5.20
CA ARG A 29 -5.50 14.44 5.77
C ARG A 29 -6.19 13.09 5.54
N GLU A 30 -7.48 13.00 5.82
CA GLU A 30 -8.28 11.80 5.61
C GLU A 30 -8.38 11.43 4.12
N ALA A 31 -8.54 12.43 3.24
CA ALA A 31 -8.54 12.19 1.80
C ALA A 31 -7.20 11.60 1.30
N ILE A 32 -6.07 12.11 1.80
CA ILE A 32 -4.74 11.59 1.46
C ILE A 32 -4.58 10.16 2.01
N LYS A 33 -4.94 9.93 3.28
CA LYS A 33 -4.82 8.62 3.92
C LYS A 33 -5.63 7.56 3.16
N ARG A 34 -6.90 7.85 2.88
CA ARG A 34 -7.77 6.96 2.12
C ARG A 34 -7.19 6.63 0.74
N ARG A 35 -6.64 7.63 0.04
CA ARG A 35 -6.04 7.40 -1.27
C ARG A 35 -4.81 6.49 -1.18
N ILE A 36 -3.99 6.63 -0.14
CA ILE A 36 -2.84 5.75 0.09
C ILE A 36 -3.33 4.32 0.33
N GLU A 37 -4.30 4.13 1.23
CA GLU A 37 -4.87 2.81 1.54
C GLU A 37 -5.45 2.14 0.28
N GLU A 38 -6.19 2.88 -0.55
CA GLU A 38 -6.75 2.35 -1.80
C GLU A 38 -5.68 1.87 -2.79
N GLU A 39 -4.54 2.57 -2.90
CA GLU A 39 -3.44 2.15 -3.78
C GLU A 39 -2.66 0.96 -3.17
N GLU A 40 -2.45 0.96 -1.86
CA GLU A 40 -1.80 -0.16 -1.16
C GLU A 40 -2.64 -1.44 -1.21
N GLU A 41 -3.95 -1.36 -1.02
CA GLU A 41 -4.87 -2.49 -1.17
C GLU A 41 -4.92 -3.03 -2.60
N ARG A 42 -4.93 -2.15 -3.61
CA ARG A 42 -4.83 -2.58 -5.02
C ARG A 42 -3.55 -3.34 -5.29
N ASN A 43 -2.42 -2.84 -4.80
CA ASN A 43 -1.13 -3.51 -4.94
C ASN A 43 -1.13 -4.89 -4.27
N LEU A 44 -1.73 -5.02 -3.08
CA LEU A 44 -1.85 -6.31 -2.39
C LEU A 44 -2.73 -7.28 -3.19
N ALA A 45 -3.89 -6.82 -3.67
CA ALA A 45 -4.80 -7.63 -4.48
C ALA A 45 -4.13 -8.10 -5.78
N GLU A 46 -3.40 -7.21 -6.47
CA GLU A 46 -2.63 -7.54 -7.67
C GLU A 46 -1.53 -8.57 -7.37
N ALA A 47 -0.78 -8.38 -6.28
CA ALA A 47 0.27 -9.32 -5.87
C ALA A 47 -0.29 -10.72 -5.57
N VAL A 48 -1.45 -10.81 -4.90
CA VAL A 48 -2.14 -12.08 -4.64
C VAL A 48 -2.58 -12.74 -5.95
N LEU A 49 -3.17 -11.98 -6.88
CA LEU A 49 -3.60 -12.51 -8.17
C LEU A 49 -2.43 -13.00 -9.03
N ILE A 50 -1.30 -12.27 -9.03
CA ILE A 50 -0.07 -12.70 -9.70
C ILE A 50 0.45 -14.00 -9.06
N ASN A 51 0.49 -14.07 -7.72
CA ASN A 51 0.93 -15.26 -7.02
C ASN A 51 0.07 -16.49 -7.38
N GLU A 52 -1.25 -16.34 -7.37
CA GLU A 52 -2.19 -17.41 -7.76
C GLU A 52 -2.02 -17.83 -9.22
N ARG A 53 -1.83 -16.88 -10.16
CA ARG A 53 -1.54 -17.20 -11.57
C ARG A 53 -0.23 -17.96 -11.74
N LEU A 54 0.78 -17.62 -10.94
CA LEU A 54 2.09 -18.28 -10.97
C LEU A 54 2.12 -19.56 -10.14
N ARG A 55 1.08 -19.83 -9.33
CA ARG A 55 1.02 -20.99 -8.44
C ARG A 55 0.99 -22.28 -9.26
N ARG A 56 2.04 -23.08 -9.13
CA ARG A 56 2.14 -24.41 -9.78
C ARG A 56 1.97 -25.48 -8.71
N LYS A 57 1.32 -26.59 -9.07
CA LYS A 57 1.32 -27.78 -8.20
C LYS A 57 2.77 -28.24 -8.05
N ALA A 58 3.17 -28.42 -6.79
CA ALA A 58 4.46 -29.02 -6.51
C ALA A 58 4.49 -30.44 -7.11
N PRO A 59 5.63 -30.87 -7.68
CA PRO A 59 5.79 -32.24 -8.13
C PRO A 59 5.48 -33.25 -7.01
N GLU A 60 5.09 -34.46 -7.39
CA GLU A 60 4.84 -35.52 -6.42
C GLU A 60 6.11 -35.84 -5.62
N GLY A 61 5.97 -35.96 -4.29
CA GLY A 61 7.11 -36.13 -3.39
C GLY A 61 7.87 -34.84 -3.03
N TRP A 62 7.41 -33.66 -3.44
CA TRP A 62 8.06 -32.39 -3.11
C TRP A 62 7.99 -32.07 -1.60
N ASN A 63 9.16 -32.04 -0.94
CA ASN A 63 9.27 -31.67 0.46
C ASN A 63 9.77 -30.21 0.61
N SER A 64 8.84 -29.28 0.79
CA SER A 64 9.16 -27.86 0.97
C SER A 64 10.08 -27.58 2.17
N VAL A 65 10.00 -28.41 3.23
CA VAL A 65 10.82 -28.23 4.44
C VAL A 65 12.29 -28.53 4.15
N GLU A 66 12.56 -29.57 3.36
CA GLU A 66 13.92 -29.94 2.97
C GLU A 66 14.57 -28.86 2.10
N VAL A 67 13.83 -28.32 1.14
CA VAL A 67 14.30 -27.23 0.26
C VAL A 67 14.63 -25.96 1.06
N ILE A 68 13.75 -25.57 1.99
CA ILE A 68 13.99 -24.39 2.86
C ILE A 68 15.23 -24.60 3.73
N ARG A 69 15.42 -25.80 4.29
CA ARG A 69 16.63 -26.14 5.07
C ARG A 69 17.89 -26.03 4.22
N ARG A 70 17.86 -26.55 2.98
CA ARG A 70 18.97 -26.47 2.03
C ARG A 70 19.32 -25.02 1.65
N TRP A 71 18.34 -24.15 1.46
CA TRP A 71 18.63 -22.75 1.16
C TRP A 71 19.23 -22.01 2.35
N ARG A 72 18.73 -22.26 3.56
CA ARG A 72 19.28 -21.64 4.79
C ARG A 72 20.72 -22.06 5.04
N SER A 73 21.08 -23.32 4.77
CA SER A 73 22.46 -23.77 4.90
C SER A 73 23.40 -23.17 3.85
N LEU A 74 22.90 -22.84 2.65
CA LEU A 74 23.66 -22.18 1.58
C LEU A 74 23.88 -20.68 1.81
N GLN A 75 23.04 -20.01 2.61
CA GLN A 75 23.17 -18.58 2.93
C GLN A 75 24.05 -18.29 4.16
N THR A 76 24.59 -19.32 4.80
CA THR A 76 25.56 -19.14 5.89
C THR A 76 26.96 -19.01 5.26
N PRO A 77 27.66 -17.86 5.38
CA PRO A 77 29.05 -17.79 4.94
C PRO A 77 29.87 -18.77 5.80
N ARG A 78 30.74 -19.56 5.15
CA ARG A 78 31.75 -20.36 5.84
C ARG A 78 32.81 -19.47 6.46
#